data_AF-M7T080-F1
#
_entry.id   AF-M7T080-F1
#
_cell.length_a   1.000
_cell.length_b   1.000
_cell.length_c   1.000
_cell.angle_alpha   90.00
_cell.angle_beta   90.00
_cell.angle_gamma   90.00
#
_symmetry.space_group_name_H-M   'P 1'
#
loop_
_entity.id
_entity.type
_entity.pdbx_description
1 polymer ?
#
loop_
_entity_poly.entity_id
_entity_poly.type
_entity_poly.pdbx_seq_one_letter_code
_entity_poly.pdbx_strand_id
1 'polypeptide(L)'
;MLLVKGLAFALKCAPDSKPLNSAIDSSKVMRKLRKMVEHSLSKFASEYKSHAVVEGNEAPLTLQATLSAVDCLSDTLASKAIELQNEIVAQLEAAAQSYVAQGRPIGWKLRKFLLVNFPDRYKELSITSWLEESVEAGTEDSIYELVEAFIKVNNQATKVRLLTTLVHGEKLTAGSLGALLAIKKTIELQAPNPSLTKDDDEVIDIAAIHGQLAPLLTKTETIQHFNHLSDILLLLLDKHANSTTQFGIELTLTSVIDVCSPQGPNLPEAKAAGQVYDKSYKLVAAIIKRHRRRLEGHFPILLATLQAMLRVLLADPNSTSQAHRQHPHSQQAKRPYPPWLSSRLQARHAARFARLLTLVCEPSAASVASSSSSSSSSRSSSSHQQQQQLDSATDAAKRTAGQDMYVVLETYIKLQLEGGGADVPRDVRKALETGVYAILDVTPQGGRRVLGDSLDANGRALFRQLYVDYKKFGRWSGV
;
A
#
# COMPACT_ATOMS: atom_id res chain seq x y z
N MET A 1 -15.16 -29.73 -20.50
CA MET A 1 -14.55 -28.38 -20.40
C MET A 1 -13.02 -28.36 -20.26
N LEU A 2 -12.35 -29.21 -19.46
CA LEU A 2 -10.87 -29.24 -19.41
C LEU A 2 -10.21 -29.42 -20.80
N LEU A 3 -10.76 -30.29 -21.64
CA LEU A 3 -10.38 -30.43 -23.06
C LEU A 3 -10.44 -29.12 -23.87
N VAL A 4 -11.38 -28.23 -23.55
CA VAL A 4 -11.57 -26.95 -24.25
C VAL A 4 -10.51 -25.95 -23.82
N LYS A 5 -10.17 -25.91 -22.52
CA LYS A 5 -9.02 -25.16 -22.02
C LYS A 5 -7.70 -25.66 -22.64
N GLY A 6 -7.53 -26.98 -22.74
CA GLY A 6 -6.39 -27.61 -23.41
C GLY A 6 -6.31 -27.28 -24.91
N LEU A 7 -7.43 -27.35 -25.64
CA LEU A 7 -7.49 -27.00 -27.06
C LEU A 7 -7.25 -25.51 -27.32
N ALA A 8 -7.84 -24.61 -26.54
CA ALA A 8 -7.60 -23.17 -26.66
C ALA A 8 -6.14 -22.81 -26.36
N PHE A 9 -5.53 -23.43 -25.34
CA PHE A 9 -4.13 -23.24 -25.01
C PHE A 9 -3.19 -23.82 -26.08
N ALA A 10 -3.48 -25.02 -26.61
CA ALA A 10 -2.71 -25.63 -27.70
C ALA A 10 -2.76 -24.80 -28.99
N LEU A 11 -3.92 -24.18 -29.31
CA LEU A 11 -4.05 -23.24 -30.42
C LEU A 11 -3.26 -21.95 -30.18
N LYS A 12 -3.16 -21.47 -28.94
CA LYS A 12 -2.36 -20.27 -28.56
C LYS A 12 -0.84 -20.50 -28.66
N CYS A 13 -0.36 -21.74 -28.56
CA CYS A 13 1.05 -22.09 -28.61
C CYS A 13 1.55 -22.57 -29.98
N ALA A 14 0.69 -22.60 -31.01
CA ALA A 14 1.10 -22.95 -32.37
C ALA A 14 1.84 -21.76 -33.03
N PRO A 15 3.09 -21.92 -33.52
CA PRO A 15 3.83 -20.81 -34.12
C PRO A 15 3.30 -20.46 -35.53
N ASP A 16 3.09 -19.17 -35.80
CA ASP A 16 2.56 -18.61 -37.07
C ASP A 16 3.50 -18.78 -38.30
N SER A 17 4.46 -19.71 -38.27
CA SER A 17 5.51 -19.79 -39.29
C SER A 17 5.89 -21.22 -39.72
N LYS A 18 4.93 -21.94 -40.33
CA LYS A 18 5.09 -22.58 -41.66
C LYS A 18 3.85 -23.40 -42.08
N PRO A 19 3.51 -23.46 -43.38
CA PRO A 19 2.35 -24.21 -43.85
C PRO A 19 2.69 -25.70 -44.00
N LEU A 20 2.47 -26.49 -42.94
CA LEU A 20 2.28 -27.94 -43.08
C LEU A 20 0.78 -28.25 -43.12
N ASN A 21 0.32 -28.68 -44.30
CA ASN A 21 -0.94 -29.35 -44.62
C ASN A 21 -2.13 -29.16 -43.65
N SER A 22 -3.09 -28.37 -44.12
CA SER A 22 -4.41 -28.15 -43.55
C SER A 22 -5.11 -29.41 -43.03
N ALA A 23 -5.40 -29.44 -41.72
CA ALA A 23 -6.36 -30.37 -41.12
C ALA A 23 -7.31 -29.68 -40.12
N ILE A 24 -6.85 -28.65 -39.42
CA ILE A 24 -7.64 -27.94 -38.40
C ILE A 24 -7.77 -26.46 -38.79
N ASP A 25 -8.93 -26.12 -39.34
CA ASP A 25 -9.33 -24.74 -39.54
C ASP A 25 -9.62 -24.10 -38.17
N SER A 26 -8.64 -23.34 -37.68
CA SER A 26 -8.70 -22.65 -36.38
C SER A 26 -9.96 -21.79 -36.25
N SER A 27 -10.40 -21.11 -37.31
CA SER A 27 -11.62 -20.30 -37.31
C SER A 27 -12.89 -21.14 -37.07
N LYS A 28 -12.96 -22.34 -37.66
CA LYS A 28 -14.06 -23.29 -37.43
C LYS A 28 -14.04 -23.87 -36.03
N VAL A 29 -12.86 -24.15 -35.45
CA VAL A 29 -12.74 -24.61 -34.06
C VAL A 29 -13.19 -23.51 -33.11
N MET A 30 -12.67 -22.29 -33.24
CA MET A 30 -13.06 -21.14 -32.42
C MET A 30 -14.56 -20.85 -32.49
N ARG A 31 -15.17 -20.94 -33.69
CA ARG A 31 -16.63 -20.82 -33.86
C ARG A 31 -17.42 -21.93 -33.15
N LYS A 32 -16.93 -23.18 -33.15
CA LYS A 32 -17.55 -24.28 -32.40
C LYS A 32 -17.41 -24.09 -30.89
N LEU A 33 -16.24 -23.68 -30.41
CA LEU A 33 -15.98 -23.40 -28.99
C LEU A 33 -16.89 -22.28 -28.47
N ARG A 34 -17.07 -21.20 -29.26
CA ARG A 34 -18.03 -20.13 -28.96
C ARG A 34 -19.46 -20.66 -28.81
N LYS A 35 -19.97 -21.40 -29.80
CA LYS A 35 -21.34 -21.95 -29.75
C LYS A 35 -21.57 -22.88 -28.55
N MET A 36 -20.54 -23.60 -28.14
CA MET A 36 -20.60 -24.46 -26.96
C MET A 36 -20.61 -23.64 -25.65
N VAL A 37 -19.89 -22.51 -25.59
CA VAL A 37 -20.00 -21.53 -24.49
C VAL A 37 -21.39 -20.89 -24.47
N GLU A 38 -21.88 -20.40 -25.60
CA GLU A 38 -23.22 -19.78 -25.75
C GLU A 38 -24.30 -20.75 -25.24
N HIS A 39 -24.27 -22.01 -25.69
CA HIS A 39 -25.19 -23.05 -25.26
C HIS A 39 -25.07 -23.35 -23.76
N SER A 40 -23.85 -23.43 -23.21
CA SER A 40 -23.63 -23.68 -21.78
C SER A 40 -24.16 -22.54 -20.90
N LEU A 41 -24.00 -21.28 -21.32
CA LEU A 41 -24.51 -20.10 -20.61
C LEU A 41 -26.04 -20.00 -20.72
N SER A 42 -26.60 -20.28 -21.90
CA SER A 42 -28.05 -20.33 -22.12
C SER A 42 -28.71 -21.42 -21.27
N LYS A 43 -28.09 -22.61 -21.22
CA LYS A 43 -28.53 -23.72 -20.37
C LYS A 43 -28.52 -23.31 -18.89
N PHE A 44 -27.39 -22.81 -18.39
CA PHE A 44 -27.27 -22.34 -17.01
C PHE A 44 -28.32 -21.28 -16.65
N ALA A 45 -28.56 -20.29 -17.53
CA ALA A 45 -29.57 -19.26 -17.31
C ALA A 45 -30.99 -19.83 -17.22
N SER A 46 -31.32 -20.80 -18.10
CA SER A 46 -32.61 -21.50 -18.06
C SER A 46 -32.81 -22.35 -16.79
N GLU A 47 -31.75 -22.98 -16.29
CA GLU A 47 -31.74 -23.74 -15.03
C GLU A 47 -31.86 -22.80 -13.82
N TYR A 48 -31.19 -21.65 -13.85
CA TYR A 48 -31.31 -20.63 -12.80
C TYR A 48 -32.75 -20.08 -12.68
N LYS A 49 -33.42 -19.85 -13.82
CA LYS A 49 -34.82 -19.38 -13.86
C LYS A 49 -35.83 -20.38 -13.28
N SER A 50 -35.53 -21.68 -13.28
CA SER A 50 -36.49 -22.71 -12.84
C SER A 50 -36.56 -22.91 -11.32
N HIS A 51 -35.85 -22.09 -10.52
CA HIS A 51 -35.69 -22.21 -9.07
C HIS A 51 -35.09 -23.54 -8.57
N ALA A 52 -34.74 -24.46 -9.47
CA ALA A 52 -34.11 -25.74 -9.15
C ALA A 52 -32.61 -25.56 -8.85
N VAL A 53 -32.28 -24.77 -7.84
CA VAL A 53 -31.02 -24.94 -7.09
C VAL A 53 -31.16 -26.21 -6.25
N VAL A 54 -31.20 -27.35 -6.94
CA VAL A 54 -30.92 -28.65 -6.36
C VAL A 54 -29.51 -28.56 -5.77
N GLU A 55 -29.30 -29.13 -4.59
CA GLU A 55 -28.03 -29.08 -3.83
C GLU A 55 -26.87 -29.87 -4.47
N GLY A 56 -26.92 -30.09 -5.79
CA GLY A 56 -25.86 -30.68 -6.58
C GLY A 56 -24.77 -29.65 -6.89
N ASN A 57 -23.55 -29.92 -6.42
CA ASN A 57 -22.35 -29.09 -6.63
C ASN A 57 -21.95 -28.86 -8.12
N GLU A 58 -22.59 -29.53 -9.07
CA GLU A 58 -22.15 -29.55 -10.48
C GLU A 58 -22.45 -28.26 -11.26
N ALA A 59 -23.57 -27.57 -10.99
CA ALA A 59 -23.95 -26.35 -11.70
C ALA A 59 -22.91 -25.20 -11.54
N PRO A 60 -22.49 -24.81 -10.32
CA PRO A 60 -21.46 -23.77 -10.17
C PRO A 60 -20.08 -24.21 -10.70
N LEU A 61 -19.72 -25.49 -10.58
CA LEU A 61 -18.48 -26.01 -11.16
C LEU A 61 -18.48 -25.94 -12.69
N THR A 62 -19.61 -26.24 -13.32
CA THR A 62 -19.80 -26.15 -14.78
C THR A 62 -19.74 -24.70 -15.25
N LEU A 63 -20.40 -23.77 -14.53
CA LEU A 63 -20.30 -22.34 -14.82
C LEU A 63 -18.85 -21.83 -14.67
N GLN A 64 -18.15 -22.20 -13.59
CA GLN A 64 -16.75 -21.80 -13.37
C GLN A 64 -15.83 -22.34 -14.47
N ALA A 65 -16.03 -23.58 -14.91
CA ALA A 65 -15.29 -24.16 -16.03
C ALA A 65 -15.59 -23.46 -17.37
N THR A 66 -16.84 -23.01 -17.57
CA THR A 66 -17.27 -22.24 -18.75
C THR A 66 -16.63 -20.85 -18.76
N LEU A 67 -16.71 -20.10 -17.65
CA LEU A 67 -16.09 -18.79 -17.51
C LEU A 67 -14.56 -18.86 -17.68
N SER A 68 -13.91 -19.87 -17.10
CA SER A 68 -12.47 -20.11 -17.27
C SER A 68 -12.08 -20.45 -18.71
N ALA A 69 -12.99 -21.08 -19.48
CA ALA A 69 -12.79 -21.31 -20.90
C ALA A 69 -12.95 -20.02 -21.71
N VAL A 70 -13.89 -19.13 -21.36
CA VAL A 70 -14.02 -17.81 -21.99
C VAL A 70 -12.77 -16.97 -21.78
N ASP A 71 -12.25 -16.89 -20.56
CA ASP A 71 -11.01 -16.14 -20.28
C ASP A 71 -9.83 -16.59 -21.17
N CYS A 72 -9.73 -17.88 -21.50
CA CYS A 72 -8.70 -18.39 -22.41
C CYS A 72 -8.94 -18.02 -23.88
N LEU A 73 -10.19 -17.75 -24.26
CA LEU A 73 -10.58 -17.36 -25.62
C LEU A 73 -10.47 -15.83 -25.82
N SER A 74 -10.72 -15.03 -24.78
CA SER A 74 -10.72 -13.56 -24.80
C SER A 74 -9.49 -12.95 -25.51
N ASP A 75 -8.28 -13.40 -25.18
CA ASP A 75 -7.02 -12.95 -25.78
C ASP A 75 -6.96 -13.13 -27.32
N THR A 76 -7.72 -14.09 -27.85
CA THR A 76 -7.73 -14.47 -29.28
C THR A 76 -9.01 -14.05 -30.01
N LEU A 77 -9.99 -13.50 -29.29
CA LEU A 77 -11.33 -13.21 -29.81
C LEU A 77 -11.62 -11.71 -30.06
N ALA A 78 -10.59 -10.87 -30.07
CA ALA A 78 -10.69 -9.40 -30.20
C ALA A 78 -11.48 -8.86 -31.42
N SER A 79 -11.94 -9.71 -32.34
CA SER A 79 -12.73 -9.34 -33.52
C SER A 79 -14.24 -9.62 -33.45
N LYS A 80 -14.76 -10.46 -32.53
CA LYS A 80 -16.22 -10.69 -32.36
C LYS A 80 -16.60 -11.14 -30.94
N ALA A 81 -17.52 -10.43 -30.27
CA ALA A 81 -18.09 -10.78 -28.97
C ALA A 81 -18.96 -12.07 -28.99
N ILE A 82 -19.30 -12.60 -27.81
CA ILE A 82 -20.24 -13.73 -27.64
C ILE A 82 -21.68 -13.20 -27.73
N GLU A 83 -22.50 -13.79 -28.60
CA GLU A 83 -23.87 -13.31 -28.86
C GLU A 83 -24.87 -14.03 -27.95
N LEU A 84 -25.40 -13.34 -26.94
CA LEU A 84 -26.46 -13.83 -26.05
C LEU A 84 -27.71 -12.94 -26.15
N GLN A 85 -28.89 -13.55 -25.99
CA GLN A 85 -30.16 -12.82 -25.94
C GLN A 85 -30.28 -11.98 -24.66
N ASN A 86 -30.98 -10.84 -24.75
CA ASN A 86 -31.13 -9.90 -23.63
C ASN A 86 -31.66 -10.55 -22.35
N GLU A 87 -32.62 -11.48 -22.48
CA GLU A 87 -33.20 -12.21 -21.35
C GLU A 87 -32.18 -13.11 -20.63
N ILE A 88 -31.27 -13.74 -21.38
CA ILE A 88 -30.19 -14.57 -20.85
C ILE A 88 -29.19 -13.67 -20.10
N VAL A 89 -28.84 -12.51 -20.67
CA VAL A 89 -27.96 -11.54 -20.03
C VAL A 89 -28.54 -11.07 -18.69
N ALA A 90 -29.83 -10.72 -18.64
CA ALA A 90 -30.50 -10.33 -17.38
C ALA A 90 -30.57 -11.47 -16.34
N GLN A 91 -30.73 -12.72 -16.78
CA GLN A 91 -30.65 -13.90 -15.88
C GLN A 91 -29.24 -14.10 -15.33
N LEU A 92 -28.20 -13.87 -16.13
CA LEU A 92 -26.80 -13.92 -15.69
C LEU A 92 -26.45 -12.75 -14.74
N GLU A 93 -27.01 -11.56 -14.94
CA GLU A 93 -26.91 -10.43 -14.00
C GLU A 93 -27.52 -10.80 -12.63
N ALA A 94 -28.74 -11.34 -12.62
CA ALA A 94 -29.42 -11.77 -11.40
C ALA A 94 -28.66 -12.91 -10.68
N ALA A 95 -28.09 -13.85 -11.43
CA ALA A 95 -27.23 -14.90 -10.89
C ALA A 95 -25.91 -14.35 -10.32
N ALA A 96 -25.29 -13.37 -11.00
CA ALA A 96 -24.09 -12.72 -10.51
C ALA A 96 -24.35 -11.99 -9.19
N GLN A 97 -25.46 -11.24 -9.11
CA GLN A 97 -25.90 -10.55 -7.88
C GLN A 97 -26.10 -11.52 -6.72
N SER A 98 -26.82 -12.62 -6.97
CA SER A 98 -27.09 -13.66 -5.96
C SER A 98 -25.81 -14.33 -5.47
N TYR A 99 -24.86 -14.64 -6.37
CA TYR A 99 -23.59 -15.24 -5.98
C TYR A 99 -22.66 -14.28 -5.24
N VAL A 100 -22.63 -12.98 -5.57
CA VAL A 100 -21.87 -11.99 -4.80
C VAL A 100 -22.49 -11.79 -3.40
N ALA A 101 -23.82 -11.73 -3.30
CA ALA A 101 -24.51 -11.67 -2.00
C ALA A 101 -24.32 -12.95 -1.13
N GLN A 102 -23.91 -14.07 -1.74
CA GLN A 102 -23.51 -15.31 -1.06
C GLN A 102 -21.98 -15.44 -0.88
N GLY A 103 -21.20 -14.36 -1.07
CA GLY A 103 -19.75 -14.36 -0.91
C GLY A 103 -18.96 -15.14 -1.98
N ARG A 104 -19.62 -15.69 -3.01
CA ARG A 104 -18.97 -16.63 -3.94
C ARG A 104 -18.17 -15.88 -5.02
N PRO A 105 -16.88 -16.21 -5.24
CA PRO A 105 -16.04 -15.55 -6.25
C PRO A 105 -16.54 -15.75 -7.70
N ILE A 106 -17.40 -16.75 -7.93
CA ILE A 106 -18.01 -16.99 -9.24
C ILE A 106 -18.93 -15.83 -9.69
N GLY A 107 -19.56 -15.10 -8.76
CA GLY A 107 -20.37 -13.92 -9.08
C GLY A 107 -19.54 -12.80 -9.68
N TRP A 108 -18.36 -12.52 -9.10
CA TRP A 108 -17.38 -11.58 -9.63
C TRP A 108 -16.84 -11.99 -11.01
N LYS A 109 -16.58 -13.28 -11.23
CA LYS A 109 -16.18 -13.81 -12.55
C LYS A 109 -17.29 -13.69 -13.59
N LEU A 110 -18.56 -13.81 -13.17
CA LEU A 110 -19.70 -13.57 -14.07
C LEU A 110 -19.85 -12.08 -14.40
N ARG A 111 -19.66 -11.16 -13.44
CA ARG A 111 -19.57 -9.70 -13.71
C ARG A 111 -18.45 -9.36 -14.71
N LYS A 112 -17.27 -9.95 -14.54
CA LYS A 112 -16.14 -9.81 -15.48
C LYS A 112 -16.50 -10.28 -16.89
N PHE A 113 -17.14 -11.44 -17.02
CA PHE A 113 -17.62 -11.95 -18.31
C PHE A 113 -18.62 -11.00 -18.97
N LEU A 114 -19.61 -10.53 -18.21
CA LEU A 114 -20.64 -9.60 -18.68
C LEU A 114 -20.02 -8.29 -19.17
N LEU A 115 -19.08 -7.73 -18.40
CA LEU A 115 -18.35 -6.52 -18.73
C LEU A 115 -17.56 -6.61 -20.03
N VAL A 116 -16.84 -7.72 -20.25
CA VAL A 116 -16.00 -7.93 -21.44
C VAL A 116 -16.84 -8.16 -22.71
N ASN A 117 -17.99 -8.82 -22.60
CA ASN A 117 -18.82 -9.18 -23.76
C ASN A 117 -19.91 -8.15 -24.10
N PHE A 118 -20.34 -7.32 -23.15
CA PHE A 118 -21.38 -6.30 -23.33
C PHE A 118 -20.95 -4.92 -22.81
N PRO A 119 -19.81 -4.37 -23.28
CA PRO A 119 -19.23 -3.14 -22.73
C PRO A 119 -20.17 -1.93 -22.79
N ASP A 120 -21.02 -1.83 -23.81
CA ASP A 120 -21.98 -0.71 -23.95
C ASP A 120 -23.01 -0.63 -22.81
N ARG A 121 -23.26 -1.74 -22.10
CA ARG A 121 -24.21 -1.81 -20.97
C ARG A 121 -23.59 -1.38 -19.65
N TYR A 122 -22.33 -1.73 -19.42
CA TYR A 122 -21.69 -1.59 -18.11
C TYR A 122 -20.67 -0.46 -18.14
N LYS A 123 -21.14 0.72 -17.78
CA LYS A 123 -20.33 1.93 -17.67
C LYS A 123 -19.78 2.06 -16.23
N GLU A 124 -18.97 3.09 -16.02
CA GLU A 124 -18.40 3.48 -14.72
C GLU A 124 -19.36 3.25 -13.52
N LEU A 125 -20.58 3.81 -13.57
CA LEU A 125 -21.59 3.74 -12.51
C LEU A 125 -22.05 2.30 -12.16
N SER A 126 -22.01 1.39 -13.13
CA SER A 126 -22.30 -0.03 -12.91
C SER A 126 -21.21 -0.71 -12.09
N ILE A 127 -19.96 -0.25 -12.24
CA ILE A 127 -18.81 -0.84 -11.55
C ILE A 127 -18.62 -0.23 -10.18
N THR A 128 -18.81 1.09 -10.02
CA THR A 128 -18.77 1.71 -8.68
C THR A 128 -19.82 1.10 -7.77
N SER A 129 -21.06 0.91 -8.26
CA SER A 129 -22.11 0.24 -7.47
C SER A 129 -21.76 -1.22 -7.12
N TRP A 130 -21.23 -2.01 -8.07
CA TRP A 130 -20.74 -3.37 -7.76
C TRP A 130 -19.61 -3.38 -6.72
N LEU A 131 -18.69 -2.41 -6.75
CA LEU A 131 -17.55 -2.32 -5.82
C LEU A 131 -17.94 -1.80 -4.43
N GLU A 132 -19.10 -1.15 -4.29
CA GLU A 132 -19.66 -0.72 -2.99
C GLU A 132 -20.39 -1.84 -2.25
N GLU A 133 -20.75 -2.93 -2.92
CA GLU A 133 -21.36 -4.11 -2.30
C GLU A 133 -20.39 -4.82 -1.35
N SER A 134 -20.92 -5.57 -0.38
CA SER A 134 -20.13 -6.29 0.63
C SER A 134 -19.12 -7.26 -0.02
N VAL A 135 -17.85 -7.07 0.29
CA VAL A 135 -16.73 -7.89 -0.20
C VAL A 135 -16.30 -8.87 0.89
N GLU A 136 -16.56 -10.16 0.67
CA GLU A 136 -16.08 -11.21 1.56
C GLU A 136 -14.59 -11.55 1.34
N ALA A 137 -13.94 -12.00 2.41
CA ALA A 137 -12.52 -12.36 2.41
C ALA A 137 -12.23 -13.48 1.37
N GLY A 138 -11.21 -13.27 0.54
CA GLY A 138 -10.84 -14.20 -0.53
C GLY A 138 -11.46 -13.91 -1.91
N THR A 139 -12.29 -12.86 -2.04
CA THR A 139 -12.77 -12.38 -3.35
C THR A 139 -11.84 -11.35 -4.03
N GLU A 140 -10.79 -10.88 -3.34
CA GLU A 140 -9.85 -9.84 -3.80
C GLU A 140 -9.31 -10.08 -5.22
N ASP A 141 -8.81 -11.29 -5.51
CA ASP A 141 -8.28 -11.64 -6.84
C ASP A 141 -9.34 -11.51 -7.94
N SER A 142 -10.60 -11.85 -7.64
CA SER A 142 -11.68 -11.75 -8.62
C SER A 142 -12.10 -10.29 -8.87
N ILE A 143 -11.95 -9.42 -7.88
CA ILE A 143 -12.13 -7.97 -8.01
C ILE A 143 -10.98 -7.37 -8.82
N TYR A 144 -9.73 -7.79 -8.58
CA TYR A 144 -8.58 -7.38 -9.39
C TYR A 144 -8.71 -7.83 -10.86
N GLU A 145 -9.19 -9.04 -11.12
CA GLU A 145 -9.50 -9.52 -12.48
C GLU A 145 -10.60 -8.69 -13.16
N LEU A 146 -11.66 -8.31 -12.44
CA LEU A 146 -12.76 -7.47 -12.94
C LEU A 146 -12.27 -6.07 -13.31
N VAL A 147 -11.51 -5.43 -12.41
CA VAL A 147 -10.96 -4.08 -12.61
C VAL A 147 -9.93 -4.05 -13.74
N GLU A 148 -9.08 -5.07 -13.85
CA GLU A 148 -8.15 -5.22 -14.97
C GLU A 148 -8.89 -5.39 -16.30
N ALA A 149 -9.98 -6.17 -16.33
CA ALA A 149 -10.82 -6.29 -17.52
C ALA A 149 -11.45 -4.94 -17.92
N PHE A 150 -11.98 -4.17 -16.95
CA PHE A 150 -12.50 -2.83 -17.22
C PHE A 150 -11.46 -1.90 -17.86
N ILE A 151 -10.26 -1.87 -17.28
CA ILE A 151 -9.16 -1.00 -17.70
C ILE A 151 -8.63 -1.40 -19.09
N LYS A 152 -8.70 -2.68 -19.47
CA LYS A 152 -8.33 -3.13 -20.82
C LYS A 152 -9.37 -2.75 -21.88
N VAL A 153 -10.64 -2.73 -21.53
CA VAL A 153 -11.76 -2.46 -22.46
C VAL A 153 -11.99 -0.95 -22.68
N ASN A 154 -11.69 -0.10 -21.69
CA ASN A 154 -12.07 1.31 -21.70
C ASN A 154 -10.91 2.28 -22.01
N ASN A 155 -11.25 3.47 -22.50
CA ASN A 155 -10.32 4.56 -22.81
C ASN A 155 -9.76 5.25 -21.54
N GLN A 156 -8.81 6.17 -21.69
CA GLN A 156 -8.16 6.85 -20.55
C GLN A 156 -9.15 7.69 -19.73
N ALA A 157 -9.97 8.51 -20.38
CA ALA A 157 -10.97 9.35 -19.71
C ALA A 157 -11.92 8.56 -18.80
N THR A 158 -12.36 7.37 -19.23
CA THR A 158 -13.22 6.51 -18.41
C THR A 158 -12.48 5.96 -17.17
N LYS A 159 -11.17 5.74 -17.24
CA LYS A 159 -10.34 5.34 -16.09
C LYS A 159 -10.12 6.49 -15.12
N VAL A 160 -9.85 7.70 -15.65
CA VAL A 160 -9.74 8.93 -14.85
C VAL A 160 -11.03 9.17 -14.08
N ARG A 161 -12.18 9.12 -14.76
CA ARG A 161 -13.48 9.26 -14.13
C ARG A 161 -13.74 8.21 -13.06
N LEU A 162 -13.57 6.91 -13.37
CA LEU A 162 -13.73 5.84 -12.38
C LEU A 162 -12.87 6.10 -11.14
N LEU A 163 -11.60 6.45 -11.33
CA LEU A 163 -10.67 6.68 -10.25
C LEU A 163 -11.05 7.92 -9.43
N THR A 164 -11.47 9.01 -10.09
CA THR A 164 -12.01 10.21 -9.43
C THR A 164 -13.25 9.86 -8.60
N THR A 165 -14.24 9.17 -9.17
CA THR A 165 -15.48 8.77 -8.48
C THR A 165 -15.19 7.84 -7.29
N LEU A 166 -14.26 6.89 -7.43
CA LEU A 166 -13.88 6.01 -6.33
C LEU A 166 -13.12 6.75 -5.21
N VAL A 167 -12.22 7.69 -5.53
CA VAL A 167 -11.43 8.42 -4.51
C VAL A 167 -12.28 9.47 -3.77
N HIS A 168 -13.31 10.03 -4.41
CA HIS A 168 -14.29 10.92 -3.76
C HIS A 168 -15.43 10.16 -3.04
N GLY A 169 -15.46 8.82 -3.08
CA GLY A 169 -16.46 8.02 -2.41
C GLY A 169 -16.34 8.04 -0.88
N GLU A 170 -17.45 8.19 -0.18
CA GLU A 170 -17.47 8.30 1.30
C GLU A 170 -17.04 7.00 2.02
N LYS A 171 -17.05 5.86 1.32
CA LYS A 171 -16.84 4.50 1.87
C LYS A 171 -15.38 4.02 1.83
N LEU A 172 -14.40 4.91 1.74
CA LEU A 172 -12.97 4.52 1.72
C LEU A 172 -12.39 4.21 3.10
N THR A 173 -13.06 4.62 4.17
CA THR A 173 -12.62 4.42 5.56
C THR A 173 -13.37 3.29 6.27
N ALA A 174 -14.54 2.89 5.74
CA ALA A 174 -15.45 1.92 6.32
C ALA A 174 -16.35 1.29 5.25
N GLY A 175 -16.81 0.05 5.49
CA GLY A 175 -17.70 -0.67 4.58
C GLY A 175 -16.96 -1.66 3.67
N SER A 176 -17.11 -1.51 2.35
CA SER A 176 -16.57 -2.45 1.37
C SER A 176 -15.16 -2.09 0.91
N LEU A 177 -14.29 -3.10 0.86
CA LEU A 177 -12.93 -2.97 0.34
C LEU A 177 -12.86 -2.82 -1.18
N GLY A 178 -13.96 -3.07 -1.91
CA GLY A 178 -13.96 -3.09 -3.39
C GLY A 178 -13.41 -1.80 -4.01
N ALA A 179 -13.79 -0.64 -3.48
CA ALA A 179 -13.28 0.65 -3.94
C ALA A 179 -11.75 0.79 -3.74
N LEU A 180 -11.21 0.44 -2.57
CA LEU A 180 -9.77 0.48 -2.30
C LEU A 180 -8.99 -0.50 -3.19
N LEU A 181 -9.51 -1.71 -3.39
CA LEU A 181 -8.90 -2.71 -4.28
C LEU A 181 -8.86 -2.21 -5.73
N ALA A 182 -9.95 -1.58 -6.21
CA ALA A 182 -10.03 -1.01 -7.54
C ALA A 182 -9.09 0.19 -7.73
N ILE A 183 -9.03 1.11 -6.76
CA ILE A 183 -8.08 2.23 -6.74
C ILE A 183 -6.64 1.68 -6.86
N LYS A 184 -6.26 0.74 -5.98
CA LYS A 184 -4.93 0.12 -5.99
C LYS A 184 -4.60 -0.50 -7.35
N LYS A 185 -5.48 -1.33 -7.89
CA LYS A 185 -5.26 -2.03 -9.17
C LYS A 185 -5.18 -1.06 -10.36
N THR A 186 -5.97 0.01 -10.34
CA THR A 186 -5.92 1.07 -11.36
C THR A 186 -4.57 1.79 -11.33
N ILE A 187 -4.07 2.14 -10.14
CA ILE A 187 -2.76 2.76 -9.97
C ILE A 187 -1.61 1.78 -10.30
N GLU A 188 -1.76 0.48 -10.03
CA GLU A 188 -0.77 -0.55 -10.38
C GLU A 188 -0.61 -0.78 -11.88
N LEU A 189 -1.69 -0.62 -12.64
CA LEU A 189 -1.72 -0.79 -14.11
C LEU A 189 -1.34 0.50 -14.85
N GLN A 190 -1.41 1.66 -14.20
CA GLN A 190 -0.97 2.92 -14.79
C GLN A 190 0.56 2.94 -14.93
N ALA A 191 1.05 3.33 -16.12
CA ALA A 191 2.48 3.46 -16.36
C ALA A 191 3.09 4.55 -15.45
N PRO A 192 4.26 4.31 -14.82
CA PRO A 192 4.87 5.25 -13.87
C PRO A 192 5.41 6.53 -14.52
N ASN A 193 5.50 6.55 -15.86
CA ASN A 193 5.62 7.77 -16.65
C ASN A 193 4.59 7.65 -17.80
N PRO A 194 3.46 8.37 -17.79
CA PRO A 194 2.78 8.67 -19.04
C PRO A 194 3.77 9.48 -19.89
N SER A 195 4.12 8.95 -21.07
CA SER A 195 4.93 9.68 -22.05
C SER A 195 4.29 11.02 -22.40
N LEU A 196 5.08 11.95 -22.94
CA LEU A 196 4.61 13.21 -23.53
C LEU A 196 3.77 12.95 -24.81
N THR A 197 2.58 12.38 -24.63
CA THR A 197 1.56 12.17 -25.65
C THR A 197 0.63 13.37 -25.65
N LYS A 198 0.97 14.33 -26.52
CA LYS A 198 0.19 15.47 -27.03
C LYS A 198 -1.19 15.71 -26.36
N ASP A 199 -1.18 16.60 -25.37
CA ASP A 199 -2.13 17.71 -25.13
C ASP A 199 -3.67 17.51 -25.16
N ASP A 200 -4.24 16.30 -25.20
CA ASP A 200 -5.71 16.15 -25.12
C ASP A 200 -6.23 14.89 -24.37
N ASP A 201 -5.34 14.02 -23.87
CA ASP A 201 -5.74 12.89 -23.00
C ASP A 201 -5.85 13.35 -21.54
N GLU A 202 -7.01 13.14 -20.90
CA GLU A 202 -7.18 13.32 -19.45
C GLU A 202 -6.11 12.48 -18.71
N VAL A 203 -5.18 13.15 -18.03
CA VAL A 203 -4.13 12.51 -17.23
C VAL A 203 -4.65 12.27 -15.81
N ILE A 204 -4.40 11.08 -15.26
CA ILE A 204 -4.67 10.79 -13.86
C ILE A 204 -3.75 11.68 -13.00
N ASP A 205 -4.33 12.61 -12.23
CA ASP A 205 -3.59 13.39 -11.24
C ASP A 205 -3.30 12.53 -10.00
N ILE A 206 -2.17 11.84 -10.07
CA ILE A 206 -1.62 11.01 -9.00
C ILE A 206 -1.35 11.85 -7.73
N ALA A 207 -1.03 13.14 -7.85
CA ALA A 207 -0.75 14.01 -6.71
C ALA A 207 -2.04 14.41 -5.98
N ALA A 208 -3.12 14.71 -6.70
CA ALA A 208 -4.43 14.94 -6.12
C ALA A 208 -4.95 13.69 -5.38
N ILE A 209 -4.81 12.50 -5.98
CA ILE A 209 -5.18 11.22 -5.35
C ILE A 209 -4.38 11.00 -4.06
N HIS A 210 -3.07 11.24 -4.08
CA HIS A 210 -2.23 11.15 -2.88
C HIS A 210 -2.70 12.14 -1.79
N GLY A 211 -3.02 13.38 -2.19
CA GLY A 211 -3.58 14.42 -1.33
C GLY A 211 -4.90 14.02 -0.67
N GLN A 212 -5.76 13.29 -1.37
CA GLN A 212 -7.05 12.83 -0.85
C GLN A 212 -6.93 11.58 0.03
N LEU A 213 -6.04 10.63 -0.32
CA LEU A 213 -5.92 9.35 0.38
C LEU A 213 -5.11 9.42 1.69
N ALA A 214 -4.06 10.23 1.78
CA ALA A 214 -3.21 10.25 2.97
C ALA A 214 -3.97 10.61 4.27
N PRO A 215 -4.83 11.66 4.31
CA PRO A 215 -5.59 12.03 5.50
C PRO A 215 -6.63 11.01 5.94
N LEU A 216 -7.00 10.05 5.09
CA LEU A 216 -7.98 9.02 5.44
C LEU A 216 -7.40 7.95 6.39
N LEU A 217 -6.07 7.86 6.53
CA LEU A 217 -5.40 6.91 7.45
C LEU A 217 -5.82 7.09 8.91
N THR A 218 -6.20 8.30 9.33
CA THR A 218 -6.67 8.59 10.70
C THR A 218 -8.13 8.21 10.92
N LYS A 219 -8.90 8.10 9.83
CA LYS A 219 -10.36 7.91 9.84
C LYS A 219 -10.81 6.46 9.63
N THR A 220 -9.90 5.54 9.34
CA THR A 220 -10.22 4.13 9.07
C THR A 220 -10.80 3.42 10.30
N GLU A 221 -11.86 2.63 10.09
CA GLU A 221 -12.57 1.91 11.17
C GLU A 221 -12.11 0.45 11.38
N THR A 222 -11.40 -0.13 10.40
CA THR A 222 -10.94 -1.53 10.45
C THR A 222 -9.50 -1.66 9.99
N ILE A 223 -8.78 -2.72 10.43
CA ILE A 223 -7.38 -2.91 10.04
C ILE A 223 -7.21 -3.12 8.54
N GLN A 224 -8.22 -3.71 7.87
CA GLN A 224 -8.17 -3.98 6.44
C GLN A 224 -8.15 -2.68 5.63
N HIS A 225 -9.06 -1.74 5.92
CA HIS A 225 -9.08 -0.43 5.26
C HIS A 225 -7.76 0.32 5.48
N PHE A 226 -7.25 0.33 6.73
CA PHE A 226 -5.95 0.91 7.05
C PHE A 226 -4.79 0.26 6.27
N ASN A 227 -4.80 -1.07 6.18
CA ASN A 227 -3.78 -1.85 5.48
C ASN A 227 -3.78 -1.59 3.97
N HIS A 228 -4.95 -1.59 3.32
CA HIS A 228 -5.06 -1.34 1.88
C HIS A 228 -4.74 0.12 1.52
N LEU A 229 -5.24 1.08 2.31
CA LEU A 229 -4.93 2.50 2.14
C LEU A 229 -3.43 2.77 2.26
N SER A 230 -2.79 2.17 3.28
CA SER A 230 -1.33 2.22 3.45
C SER A 230 -0.57 1.57 2.28
N ASP A 231 -1.07 0.49 1.69
CA ASP A 231 -0.43 -0.13 0.52
C ASP A 231 -0.60 0.69 -0.76
N ILE A 232 -1.72 1.40 -0.93
CA ILE A 232 -1.90 2.38 -2.01
C ILE A 232 -0.91 3.55 -1.85
N LEU A 233 -0.79 4.11 -0.66
CA LEU A 233 0.16 5.19 -0.39
C LEU A 233 1.61 4.74 -0.57
N LEU A 234 1.95 3.50 -0.20
CA LEU A 234 3.27 2.92 -0.46
C LEU A 234 3.53 2.70 -1.96
N LEU A 235 2.53 2.24 -2.71
CA LEU A 235 2.57 2.09 -4.17
C LEU A 235 2.82 3.43 -4.87
N LEU A 236 2.13 4.50 -4.42
CA LEU A 236 2.32 5.87 -4.90
C LEU A 236 3.74 6.36 -4.63
N LEU A 237 4.22 6.21 -3.39
CA LEU A 237 5.56 6.64 -2.98
C LEU A 237 6.71 5.89 -3.66
N ASP A 238 6.53 4.62 -4.02
CA ASP A 238 7.61 3.77 -4.57
C ASP A 238 7.56 3.63 -6.11
N LYS A 239 6.41 3.30 -6.70
CA LYS A 239 6.28 3.16 -8.17
C LYS A 239 6.04 4.49 -8.87
N HIS A 240 5.23 5.37 -8.28
CA HIS A 240 4.88 6.69 -8.85
C HIS A 240 5.66 7.83 -8.18
N ALA A 241 6.91 7.56 -7.80
CA ALA A 241 7.77 8.50 -7.09
C ALA A 241 8.01 9.82 -7.85
N ASN A 242 7.97 9.80 -9.18
CA ASN A 242 8.10 11.00 -10.01
C ASN A 242 6.89 11.95 -9.88
N SER A 243 5.68 11.38 -9.77
CA SER A 243 4.40 12.11 -9.70
C SER A 243 3.99 12.46 -8.26
N THR A 244 4.62 11.86 -7.26
CA THR A 244 4.53 12.30 -5.85
C THR A 244 4.95 13.77 -5.77
N THR A 245 4.27 14.62 -5.00
CA THR A 245 4.62 16.05 -4.77
C THR A 245 5.26 16.25 -3.38
N GLN A 246 5.86 17.45 -3.15
CA GLN A 246 6.33 17.82 -1.80
C GLN A 246 5.20 17.73 -0.78
N PHE A 247 4.05 18.30 -1.14
CA PHE A 247 2.81 18.24 -0.37
C PHE A 247 2.39 16.81 -0.03
N GLY A 248 2.42 15.86 -0.98
CA GLY A 248 2.09 14.46 -0.72
C GLY A 248 3.02 13.77 0.29
N ILE A 249 4.32 14.11 0.28
CA ILE A 249 5.30 13.60 1.26
C ILE A 249 4.99 14.14 2.66
N GLU A 250 4.84 15.45 2.78
CA GLU A 250 4.51 16.11 4.05
C GLU A 250 3.18 15.62 4.62
N LEU A 251 2.16 15.53 3.78
CA LEU A 251 0.85 15.04 4.19
C LEU A 251 0.89 13.58 4.65
N THR A 252 1.75 12.75 4.05
CA THR A 252 1.97 11.37 4.54
C THR A 252 2.67 11.35 5.89
N LEU A 253 3.69 12.19 6.10
CA LEU A 253 4.39 12.30 7.38
C LEU A 253 3.45 12.82 8.48
N THR A 254 2.68 13.89 8.21
CA THR A 254 1.61 14.39 9.09
C THR A 254 0.59 13.31 9.40
N SER A 255 0.11 12.57 8.38
CA SER A 255 -0.84 11.47 8.59
C SER A 255 -0.26 10.36 9.49
N VAL A 256 1.05 10.08 9.43
CA VAL A 256 1.70 9.15 10.36
C VAL A 256 1.84 9.74 11.77
N ILE A 257 2.10 11.05 11.91
CA ILE A 257 2.08 11.75 13.21
C ILE A 257 0.68 11.63 13.83
N ASP A 258 -0.38 11.92 13.06
CA ASP A 258 -1.76 11.90 13.51
C ASP A 258 -2.22 10.47 13.87
N VAL A 259 -1.86 9.47 13.06
CA VAL A 259 -2.04 8.04 13.40
C VAL A 259 -1.32 7.68 14.71
N CYS A 260 -0.16 8.26 14.98
CA CYS A 260 0.57 8.07 16.25
C CYS A 260 0.05 8.95 17.42
N SER A 261 -0.97 9.77 17.19
CA SER A 261 -1.54 10.70 18.18
C SER A 261 -2.81 10.14 18.84
N PRO A 262 -3.33 10.78 19.91
CA PRO A 262 -4.66 10.47 20.46
C PRO A 262 -5.83 10.58 19.46
N GLN A 263 -5.62 11.21 18.29
CA GLN A 263 -6.60 11.31 17.19
C GLN A 263 -6.43 10.19 16.14
N GLY A 264 -5.54 9.22 16.38
CA GLY A 264 -5.34 8.07 15.49
C GLY A 264 -6.57 7.16 15.39
N PRO A 265 -6.60 6.26 14.39
CA PRO A 265 -7.78 5.47 14.06
C PRO A 265 -8.18 4.55 15.22
N ASN A 266 -9.50 4.39 15.42
CA ASN A 266 -10.04 3.53 16.46
C ASN A 266 -10.22 2.09 15.95
N LEU A 267 -9.16 1.29 16.06
CA LEU A 267 -9.12 -0.09 15.56
C LEU A 267 -9.24 -1.07 16.74
N PRO A 268 -10.39 -1.74 16.95
CA PRO A 268 -10.63 -2.58 18.13
C PRO A 268 -9.89 -3.93 18.12
N GLU A 269 -9.22 -4.27 17.01
CA GLU A 269 -8.60 -5.58 16.84
C GLU A 269 -7.31 -5.74 17.66
N ALA A 270 -7.20 -6.84 18.42
CA ALA A 270 -6.03 -7.12 19.27
C ALA A 270 -4.68 -7.18 18.51
N LYS A 271 -4.70 -7.43 17.20
CA LYS A 271 -3.50 -7.43 16.33
C LYS A 271 -3.25 -6.11 15.60
N ALA A 272 -4.09 -5.08 15.78
CA ALA A 272 -3.98 -3.81 15.08
C ALA A 272 -2.64 -3.12 15.37
N ALA A 273 -2.24 -3.03 16.63
CA ALA A 273 -1.05 -2.26 17.05
C ALA A 273 0.23 -2.60 16.27
N GLY A 274 0.54 -3.88 16.14
CA GLY A 274 1.72 -4.31 15.38
C GLY A 274 1.60 -4.07 13.87
N GLN A 275 0.40 -4.19 13.30
CA GLN A 275 0.15 -3.97 11.87
C GLN A 275 0.20 -2.48 11.50
N VAL A 276 -0.47 -1.63 12.28
CA VAL A 276 -0.47 -0.17 12.12
C VAL A 276 0.97 0.34 12.14
N TYR A 277 1.74 0.00 13.18
CA TYR A 277 3.13 0.42 13.30
C TYR A 277 4.00 -0.05 12.15
N ASP A 278 3.81 -1.29 11.67
CA ASP A 278 4.59 -1.85 10.55
C ASP A 278 4.26 -1.18 9.20
N LYS A 279 3.03 -0.72 9.01
CA LYS A 279 2.60 0.06 7.83
C LYS A 279 3.12 1.50 7.91
N SER A 280 2.99 2.19 9.06
CA SER A 280 3.60 3.49 9.31
C SER A 280 5.12 3.48 9.06
N TYR A 281 5.81 2.44 9.57
CA TYR A 281 7.23 2.21 9.28
C TYR A 281 7.51 2.12 7.77
N LYS A 282 6.70 1.37 7.00
CA LYS A 282 6.90 1.22 5.54
C LYS A 282 6.77 2.56 4.81
N LEU A 283 5.76 3.37 5.17
CA LEU A 283 5.54 4.70 4.57
C LEU A 283 6.74 5.63 4.82
N VAL A 284 7.16 5.77 6.09
CA VAL A 284 8.30 6.61 6.47
C VAL A 284 9.61 6.08 5.86
N ALA A 285 9.81 4.76 5.82
CA ALA A 285 10.98 4.16 5.18
C ALA A 285 11.02 4.38 3.66
N ALA A 286 9.87 4.38 2.97
CA ALA A 286 9.79 4.70 1.55
C ALA A 286 10.18 6.16 1.29
N ILE A 287 9.66 7.09 2.11
CA ILE A 287 9.99 8.51 2.05
C ILE A 287 11.51 8.74 2.24
N ILE A 288 12.12 8.20 3.31
CA ILE A 288 13.56 8.38 3.56
C ILE A 288 14.43 7.79 2.42
N LYS A 289 14.02 6.67 1.82
CA LYS A 289 14.80 5.98 0.77
C LYS A 289 14.67 6.61 -0.61
N ARG A 290 13.44 6.98 -1.02
CA ARG A 290 13.13 7.46 -2.38
C ARG A 290 13.14 8.97 -2.48
N HIS A 291 12.66 9.66 -1.45
CA HIS A 291 12.31 11.07 -1.47
C HIS A 291 13.26 11.95 -0.65
N ARG A 292 14.48 11.48 -0.33
CA ARG A 292 15.42 12.19 0.55
C ARG A 292 15.70 13.64 0.12
N ARG A 293 15.90 13.88 -1.18
CA ARG A 293 16.01 15.21 -1.84
C ARG A 293 14.94 16.21 -1.38
N ARG A 294 13.72 15.72 -1.14
CA ARG A 294 12.52 16.49 -0.80
C ARG A 294 12.34 16.68 0.72
N LEU A 295 13.23 16.10 1.51
CA LEU A 295 13.33 16.33 2.96
C LEU A 295 14.37 17.41 3.29
N GLU A 296 15.13 17.89 2.31
CA GLU A 296 16.01 19.06 2.45
C GLU A 296 15.16 20.31 2.72
N GLY A 297 15.43 21.03 3.82
CA GLY A 297 14.56 22.12 4.31
C GLY A 297 13.33 21.64 5.12
N HIS A 298 12.88 20.41 4.90
CA HIS A 298 11.69 19.82 5.53
C HIS A 298 12.04 18.71 6.55
N PHE A 299 13.26 18.72 7.08
CA PHE A 299 13.71 17.78 8.11
C PHE A 299 12.89 17.83 9.43
N PRO A 300 12.37 18.98 9.90
CA PRO A 300 11.58 19.04 11.14
C PRO A 300 10.32 18.18 11.16
N ILE A 301 9.62 18.01 10.03
CA ILE A 301 8.43 17.13 9.97
C ILE A 301 8.82 15.64 10.01
N LEU A 302 9.94 15.26 9.40
CA LEU A 302 10.50 13.91 9.59
C LEU A 302 10.87 13.67 11.05
N LEU A 303 11.52 14.65 11.69
CA LEU A 303 11.90 14.59 13.11
C LEU A 303 10.67 14.41 14.01
N ALA A 304 9.62 15.22 13.81
CA ALA A 304 8.35 15.10 14.52
C ALA A 304 7.71 13.71 14.32
N THR A 305 7.75 13.17 13.09
CA THR A 305 7.25 11.83 12.77
C THR A 305 8.02 10.73 13.53
N LEU A 306 9.36 10.80 13.54
CA LEU A 306 10.20 9.86 14.27
C LEU A 306 9.95 9.93 15.78
N GLN A 307 9.79 11.13 16.34
CA GLN A 307 9.45 11.29 17.76
C GLN A 307 8.05 10.76 18.09
N ALA A 308 7.04 10.99 17.24
CA ALA A 308 5.69 10.45 17.43
C ALA A 308 5.70 8.90 17.42
N MET A 309 6.37 8.29 16.42
CA MET A 309 6.56 6.85 16.36
C MET A 309 7.36 6.29 17.54
N LEU A 310 8.31 7.05 18.10
CA LEU A 310 9.08 6.64 19.28
C LEU A 310 8.24 6.68 20.57
N ARG A 311 7.42 7.73 20.75
CA ARG A 311 6.46 7.82 21.88
C ARG A 311 5.54 6.61 21.91
N VAL A 312 4.95 6.27 20.76
CA VAL A 312 4.05 5.10 20.62
C VAL A 312 4.78 3.77 20.82
N LEU A 313 6.03 3.65 20.36
CA LEU A 313 6.85 2.44 20.55
C LEU A 313 7.15 2.15 22.02
N LEU A 314 7.40 3.19 22.83
CA LEU A 314 7.78 3.04 24.23
C LEU A 314 6.61 3.10 25.21
N ALA A 315 5.46 3.63 24.77
CA ALA A 315 4.24 3.73 25.57
C ALA A 315 3.77 2.37 26.12
N ASP A 316 3.22 2.40 27.33
CA ASP A 316 2.48 1.30 27.91
C ASP A 316 0.98 1.64 27.97
N PRO A 317 0.12 0.98 27.19
CA PRO A 317 -1.32 1.21 27.31
C PRO A 317 -1.90 0.68 28.62
N ASN A 318 -1.20 -0.23 29.32
CA ASN A 318 -1.67 -0.91 30.53
C ASN A 318 -1.11 -0.30 31.83
N SER A 319 -0.17 0.64 31.78
CA SER A 319 0.46 1.19 33.00
C SER A 319 -0.50 2.12 33.75
N THR A 320 -1.06 1.61 34.86
CA THR A 320 -2.00 2.29 35.75
C THR A 320 -1.44 3.61 36.33
N SER A 321 -0.12 3.77 36.33
CA SER A 321 0.60 4.92 36.89
C SER A 321 0.25 6.27 36.25
N GLN A 322 -0.27 6.29 35.03
CA GLN A 322 -0.76 7.53 34.40
C GLN A 322 -2.19 7.92 34.84
N ALA A 323 -2.99 6.99 35.32
CA ALA A 323 -4.37 7.25 35.76
C ALA A 323 -4.43 8.02 37.10
N HIS A 324 -3.46 7.83 38.00
CA HIS A 324 -3.45 8.48 39.32
C HIS A 324 -2.92 9.92 39.36
N ARG A 325 -2.46 10.50 38.23
CA ARG A 325 -2.10 11.92 38.15
C ARG A 325 -3.26 12.82 37.69
N GLN A 326 -4.44 12.28 37.44
CA GLN A 326 -5.60 13.03 36.96
C GLN A 326 -6.69 13.06 38.04
N HIS A 327 -7.16 14.26 38.40
CA HIS A 327 -8.13 14.46 39.47
C HIS A 327 -9.51 13.84 39.13
N PRO A 328 -10.30 13.36 40.12
CA PRO A 328 -11.51 12.55 39.86
C PRO A 328 -12.72 13.27 39.25
N HIS A 329 -12.58 14.49 38.73
CA HIS A 329 -13.69 15.37 38.32
C HIS A 329 -13.61 15.94 36.90
N SER A 330 -12.56 15.63 36.12
CA SER A 330 -12.58 15.89 34.68
C SER A 330 -13.10 14.67 33.92
N GLN A 331 -14.37 14.72 33.50
CA GLN A 331 -14.92 13.77 32.54
C GLN A 331 -14.09 13.81 31.23
N GLN A 332 -13.81 12.65 30.64
CA GLN A 332 -12.89 12.45 29.50
C GLN A 332 -11.40 12.71 29.79
N ALA A 333 -10.80 11.83 30.60
CA ALA A 333 -9.35 11.60 30.61
C ALA A 333 -8.84 11.21 29.20
N LYS A 334 -8.29 12.16 28.45
CA LYS A 334 -7.70 11.90 27.12
C LYS A 334 -6.49 10.98 27.27
N ARG A 335 -6.54 9.79 26.66
CA ARG A 335 -5.38 8.89 26.56
C ARG A 335 -4.25 9.63 25.82
N PRO A 336 -3.00 9.60 26.31
CA PRO A 336 -1.87 10.27 25.65
C PRO A 336 -1.31 9.46 24.47
N TYR A 337 -1.85 8.27 24.20
CA TYR A 337 -1.46 7.34 23.15
C TYR A 337 -2.67 7.05 22.22
N PRO A 338 -2.44 6.60 20.97
CA PRO A 338 -3.51 6.36 20.00
C PRO A 338 -4.48 5.25 20.42
N PRO A 339 -5.77 5.32 20.02
CA PRO A 339 -6.78 4.31 20.37
C PRO A 339 -6.44 2.88 19.94
N TRP A 340 -5.80 2.70 18.78
CA TRP A 340 -5.38 1.39 18.26
C TRP A 340 -4.25 0.72 19.06
N LEU A 341 -3.54 1.44 19.94
CA LEU A 341 -2.48 0.88 20.78
C LEU A 341 -3.08 0.12 21.96
N SER A 342 -3.71 -1.01 21.68
CA SER A 342 -4.33 -1.91 22.66
C SER A 342 -3.32 -2.77 23.43
N SER A 343 -2.09 -2.88 22.95
CA SER A 343 -1.01 -3.64 23.57
C SER A 343 0.36 -3.02 23.29
N ARG A 344 1.34 -3.28 24.16
CA ARG A 344 2.71 -2.78 24.03
C ARG A 344 3.38 -3.36 22.77
N LEU A 345 4.13 -2.52 22.06
CA LEU A 345 4.90 -2.92 20.89
C LEU A 345 6.16 -3.73 21.26
N GLN A 346 6.38 -4.82 20.54
CA GLN A 346 7.47 -5.79 20.71
C GLN A 346 8.81 -5.33 20.09
N ALA A 347 9.92 -5.97 20.47
CA ALA A 347 11.27 -5.70 19.96
C ALA A 347 11.41 -5.68 18.42
N ARG A 348 10.59 -6.44 17.67
CA ARG A 348 10.59 -6.38 16.19
C ARG A 348 10.20 -4.99 15.64
N HIS A 349 9.33 -4.27 16.34
CA HIS A 349 8.90 -2.92 15.95
C HIS A 349 9.99 -1.89 16.34
N ALA A 350 10.69 -2.13 17.45
CA ALA A 350 11.88 -1.37 17.82
C ALA A 350 13.03 -1.55 16.81
N ALA A 351 13.31 -2.76 16.34
CA ALA A 351 14.30 -3.01 15.30
C ALA A 351 13.95 -2.29 13.97
N ARG A 352 12.65 -2.20 13.64
CA ARG A 352 12.16 -1.40 12.49
C ARG A 352 12.37 0.09 12.71
N PHE A 353 12.07 0.61 13.90
CA PHE A 353 12.33 2.01 14.24
C PHE A 353 13.83 2.34 14.20
N ALA A 354 14.68 1.48 14.79
CA ALA A 354 16.13 1.59 14.69
C ALA A 354 16.60 1.65 13.23
N ARG A 355 15.99 0.85 12.34
CA ARG A 355 16.28 0.91 10.91
C ARG A 355 15.88 2.24 10.25
N LEU A 356 14.82 2.92 10.70
CA LEU A 356 14.52 4.30 10.26
C LEU A 356 15.65 5.25 10.66
N LEU A 357 16.08 5.21 11.93
CA LEU A 357 17.19 6.04 12.43
C LEU A 357 18.47 5.80 11.62
N THR A 358 18.81 4.54 11.36
CA THR A 358 19.95 4.17 10.50
C THR A 358 19.76 4.68 9.06
N LEU A 359 18.58 4.60 8.46
CA LEU A 359 18.36 5.13 7.09
C LEU A 359 18.51 6.67 7.02
N VAL A 360 18.25 7.38 8.11
CA VAL A 360 18.48 8.83 8.20
C VAL A 360 19.97 9.13 8.41
N CYS A 361 20.63 8.48 9.36
CA CYS A 361 22.01 8.74 9.75
C CYS A 361 23.04 8.12 8.77
N GLU A 362 22.70 7.06 8.07
CA GLU A 362 23.54 6.35 7.09
C GLU A 362 22.84 6.33 5.71
N PRO A 363 22.80 7.48 5.00
CA PRO A 363 22.28 7.54 3.65
C PRO A 363 23.06 6.60 2.71
N SER A 364 22.32 5.77 1.97
CA SER A 364 22.90 4.98 0.88
C SER A 364 23.26 5.87 -0.32
N ALA A 365 24.29 5.49 -1.08
CA ALA A 365 24.64 6.14 -2.35
C ALA A 365 23.42 6.23 -3.29
N ALA A 366 22.59 5.18 -3.39
CA ALA A 366 21.39 5.20 -4.22
C ALA A 366 20.35 6.25 -3.80
N SER A 367 20.13 6.43 -2.49
CA SER A 367 19.24 7.47 -1.95
C SER A 367 19.78 8.90 -2.09
N VAL A 368 21.07 9.07 -2.43
CA VAL A 368 21.69 10.37 -2.75
C VAL A 368 22.17 10.52 -4.21
N ALA A 369 21.95 9.50 -5.06
CA ALA A 369 22.19 9.55 -6.51
C ALA A 369 20.98 10.03 -7.32
N SER A 370 19.78 9.97 -6.75
CA SER A 370 18.51 10.25 -7.43
C SER A 370 18.17 11.70 -7.79
N SER A 371 18.65 12.82 -7.24
CA SER A 371 19.73 13.20 -6.30
C SER A 371 21.06 13.70 -6.90
N SER A 372 21.49 13.23 -8.09
CA SER A 372 22.46 13.91 -8.98
C SER A 372 22.14 13.76 -10.47
N SER A 373 21.39 12.71 -10.85
CA SER A 373 21.01 12.41 -12.24
C SER A 373 20.16 13.49 -12.94
N SER A 374 19.45 14.33 -12.18
CA SER A 374 18.59 15.40 -12.72
C SER A 374 19.35 16.68 -13.11
N SER A 375 20.66 16.77 -12.81
CA SER A 375 21.49 17.97 -13.05
C SER A 375 22.73 17.68 -13.92
N SER A 376 22.89 16.45 -14.41
CA SER A 376 24.07 16.01 -15.18
C SER A 376 23.69 15.36 -16.52
N SER A 377 23.19 16.17 -17.45
CA SER A 377 23.06 15.80 -18.87
C SER A 377 24.39 15.89 -19.66
N SER A 378 25.50 16.20 -18.99
CA SER A 378 26.86 16.22 -19.52
C SER A 378 27.45 14.81 -19.66
N ARG A 379 27.38 14.25 -20.87
CA ARG A 379 27.79 12.88 -21.24
C ARG A 379 29.32 12.61 -21.25
N SER A 380 30.07 13.05 -20.24
CA SER A 380 31.54 12.85 -20.22
C SER A 380 32.22 12.76 -18.85
N SER A 381 31.49 12.72 -17.73
CA SER A 381 32.10 12.53 -16.41
C SER A 381 32.67 11.11 -16.24
N SER A 382 33.93 11.02 -15.80
CA SER A 382 34.57 9.74 -15.51
C SER A 382 33.92 9.07 -14.28
N SER A 383 33.92 7.73 -14.25
CA SER A 383 33.32 6.96 -13.14
C SER A 383 33.88 7.35 -11.76
N HIS A 384 35.15 7.74 -11.71
CA HIS A 384 35.82 8.18 -10.48
C HIS A 384 35.27 9.52 -9.96
N GLN A 385 34.89 10.46 -10.84
CA GLN A 385 34.24 11.72 -10.44
C GLN A 385 32.80 11.49 -9.97
N GLN A 386 32.08 10.56 -10.62
CA GLN A 386 30.72 10.22 -10.19
C GLN A 386 30.73 9.61 -8.78
N GLN A 387 31.66 8.71 -8.47
CA GLN A 387 31.81 8.15 -7.12
C GLN A 387 32.10 9.25 -6.08
N GLN A 388 33.07 10.13 -6.34
CA GLN A 388 33.40 11.24 -5.44
C GLN A 388 32.22 12.20 -5.17
N GLN A 389 31.37 12.44 -6.17
CA GLN A 389 30.14 13.23 -5.98
C GLN A 389 29.13 12.52 -5.08
N LEU A 390 28.95 11.20 -5.23
CA LEU A 390 28.06 10.40 -4.39
C LEU A 390 28.56 10.33 -2.95
N ASP A 391 29.86 10.13 -2.74
CA ASP A 391 30.48 10.11 -1.42
C ASP A 391 30.27 11.46 -0.72
N SER A 392 30.57 12.58 -1.41
CA SER A 392 30.31 13.94 -0.93
C SER A 392 28.83 14.20 -0.59
N ALA A 393 27.90 13.68 -1.40
CA ALA A 393 26.46 13.79 -1.15
C ALA A 393 26.02 12.95 0.07
N THR A 394 26.57 11.75 0.29
CA THR A 394 26.30 10.99 1.53
C THR A 394 26.81 11.72 2.76
N ASP A 395 27.99 12.35 2.68
CA ASP A 395 28.57 13.11 3.79
C ASP A 395 27.83 14.41 4.07
N ALA A 396 27.36 15.14 3.06
CA ALA A 396 26.48 16.28 3.25
C ALA A 396 25.18 15.85 3.97
N ALA A 397 24.55 14.77 3.48
CA ALA A 397 23.32 14.22 4.05
C ALA A 397 23.50 13.66 5.48
N LYS A 398 24.69 13.17 5.84
CA LYS A 398 25.07 12.80 7.22
C LYS A 398 25.20 14.03 8.11
N ARG A 399 25.83 15.12 7.63
CA ARG A 399 25.97 16.38 8.39
C ARG A 399 24.61 17.00 8.69
N THR A 400 23.68 17.02 7.73
CA THR A 400 22.30 17.48 7.96
C THR A 400 21.58 16.62 9.00
N ALA A 401 21.66 15.29 8.93
CA ALA A 401 21.11 14.42 9.96
C ALA A 401 21.74 14.69 11.35
N GLY A 402 23.06 14.90 11.39
CA GLY A 402 23.80 15.25 12.61
C GLY A 402 23.42 16.58 13.26
N GLN A 403 22.76 17.49 12.53
CA GLN A 403 22.28 18.75 13.09
C GLN A 403 21.12 18.53 14.06
N ASP A 404 20.09 17.76 13.69
CA ASP A 404 18.83 17.69 14.47
C ASP A 404 18.50 16.31 15.06
N MET A 405 19.14 15.22 14.63
CA MET A 405 18.78 13.86 15.10
C MET A 405 19.00 13.65 16.60
N TYR A 406 19.81 14.48 17.26
CA TYR A 406 19.97 14.45 18.71
C TYR A 406 18.66 14.72 19.47
N VAL A 407 17.68 15.39 18.87
CA VAL A 407 16.36 15.65 19.48
C VAL A 407 15.48 14.38 19.50
N VAL A 408 15.71 13.40 18.62
CA VAL A 408 15.13 12.04 18.77
C VAL A 408 15.75 11.34 19.98
N LEU A 409 17.06 11.46 20.14
CA LEU A 409 17.80 10.87 21.25
C LEU A 409 17.41 11.51 22.60
N GLU A 410 17.19 12.81 22.63
CA GLU A 410 16.61 13.52 23.78
C GLU A 410 15.24 12.94 24.16
N THR A 411 14.37 12.74 23.16
CA THR A 411 13.03 12.15 23.36
C THR A 411 13.14 10.72 23.89
N TYR A 412 14.07 9.91 23.37
CA TYR A 412 14.35 8.55 23.85
C TYR A 412 14.81 8.50 25.31
N ILE A 413 15.61 9.49 25.74
CA ILE A 413 16.10 9.59 27.11
C ILE A 413 14.96 10.02 28.04
N LYS A 414 14.18 11.06 27.68
CA LYS A 414 13.03 11.52 28.47
C LYS A 414 11.97 10.42 28.65
N LEU A 415 11.62 9.71 27.58
CA LEU A 415 10.67 8.59 27.61
C LEU A 415 11.12 7.37 28.43
N GLN A 416 12.43 7.22 28.70
CA GLN A 416 12.89 6.20 29.64
C GLN A 416 12.75 6.63 31.11
N LEU A 417 12.71 7.93 31.39
CA LEU A 417 12.55 8.46 32.75
C LEU A 417 11.07 8.62 33.12
N GLU A 418 10.26 9.05 32.16
CA GLU A 418 8.80 9.09 32.23
C GLU A 418 8.25 7.66 32.40
N GLY A 419 7.65 7.35 33.56
CA GLY A 419 7.23 5.98 33.88
C GLY A 419 8.25 5.17 34.69
N GLY A 420 9.30 5.79 35.24
CA GLY A 420 10.08 5.18 36.32
C GLY A 420 11.20 4.22 35.88
N GLY A 421 11.76 4.36 34.68
CA GLY A 421 13.02 3.68 34.27
C GLY A 421 12.89 2.20 33.89
N ALA A 422 11.96 1.49 34.52
CA ALA A 422 11.86 0.03 34.51
C ALA A 422 10.86 -0.52 33.47
N ASP A 423 9.85 0.25 33.06
CA ASP A 423 8.74 -0.25 32.24
C ASP A 423 9.14 -0.52 30.76
N VAL A 424 10.24 0.03 30.23
CA VAL A 424 10.69 -0.27 28.85
C VAL A 424 11.39 -1.63 28.81
N PRO A 425 10.85 -2.64 28.09
CA PRO A 425 11.42 -3.98 28.05
C PRO A 425 12.87 -4.02 27.54
N ARG A 426 13.69 -4.92 28.09
CA ARG A 426 15.12 -5.02 27.77
C ARG A 426 15.37 -5.40 26.30
N ASP A 427 14.52 -6.24 25.73
CA ASP A 427 14.57 -6.64 24.31
C ASP A 427 14.23 -5.46 23.38
N VAL A 428 13.22 -4.65 23.73
CA VAL A 428 12.89 -3.40 23.05
C VAL A 428 14.05 -2.40 23.13
N ARG A 429 14.65 -2.23 24.31
CA ARG A 429 15.83 -1.37 24.50
C ARG A 429 17.01 -1.83 23.65
N LYS A 430 17.32 -3.13 23.69
CA LYS A 430 18.41 -3.73 22.89
C LYS A 430 18.17 -3.58 21.38
N ALA A 431 16.94 -3.77 20.92
CA ALA A 431 16.59 -3.59 19.52
C ALA A 431 16.69 -2.13 19.02
N LEU A 432 16.73 -1.14 19.93
CA LEU A 432 16.97 0.27 19.60
C LEU A 432 18.46 0.66 19.55
N GLU A 433 19.36 -0.12 20.17
CA GLU A 433 20.79 0.24 20.34
C GLU A 433 21.45 0.65 19.01
N THR A 434 21.28 -0.14 17.94
CA THR A 434 21.84 0.17 16.61
C THR A 434 21.41 1.52 16.06
N GLY A 435 20.12 1.87 16.21
CA GLY A 435 19.59 3.15 15.72
C GLY A 435 20.04 4.33 16.58
N VAL A 436 20.16 4.11 17.89
CA VAL A 436 20.67 5.11 18.86
C VAL A 436 22.16 5.38 18.64
N TYR A 437 22.95 4.36 18.36
CA TYR A 437 24.37 4.49 18.02
C TYR A 437 24.56 5.23 16.68
N ALA A 438 23.74 4.93 15.66
CA ALA A 438 23.77 5.66 14.40
C ALA A 438 23.51 7.17 14.57
N ILE A 439 22.63 7.58 15.48
CA ILE A 439 22.46 9.01 15.86
C ILE A 439 23.74 9.55 16.48
N LEU A 440 24.34 8.83 17.44
CA LEU A 440 25.56 9.27 18.12
C LEU A 440 26.74 9.42 17.17
N ASP A 441 26.86 8.57 16.14
CA ASP A 441 27.91 8.66 15.13
C ASP A 441 27.83 9.96 14.31
N VAL A 442 26.63 10.36 13.87
CA VAL A 442 26.45 11.63 13.12
C VAL A 442 26.39 12.87 14.00
N THR A 443 26.00 12.75 15.28
CA THR A 443 25.83 13.92 16.16
C THR A 443 27.18 14.54 16.54
N PRO A 444 27.48 15.79 16.17
CA PRO A 444 28.75 16.45 16.46
C PRO A 444 28.86 16.83 17.95
N GLN A 445 30.06 17.21 18.40
CA GLN A 445 30.30 17.58 19.80
C GLN A 445 29.38 18.70 20.30
N GLY A 446 29.03 19.68 19.44
CA GLY A 446 28.08 20.74 19.78
C GLY A 446 26.69 20.19 20.12
N GLY A 447 26.10 19.36 19.25
CA GLY A 447 24.80 18.72 19.50
C GLY A 447 24.81 17.83 20.75
N ARG A 448 25.93 17.14 21.04
CA ARG A 448 26.09 16.37 22.29
C ARG A 448 26.13 17.24 23.55
N ARG A 449 26.62 18.48 23.47
CA ARG A 449 26.57 19.46 24.58
C ARG A 449 25.15 19.97 24.78
N VAL A 450 24.50 20.44 23.71
CA VAL A 450 23.09 20.90 23.75
C VAL A 450 22.16 19.82 24.32
N LEU A 451 22.31 18.57 23.89
CA LEU A 451 21.61 17.42 24.45
C LEU A 451 21.93 17.20 25.94
N GLY A 452 23.18 17.39 26.36
CA GLY A 452 23.56 17.31 27.77
C GLY A 452 22.89 18.39 28.62
N ASP A 453 22.81 19.62 28.09
CA ASP A 453 22.27 20.78 28.78
C ASP A 453 20.73 20.78 28.84
N SER A 454 20.06 20.19 27.85
CA SER A 454 18.59 20.08 27.80
C SER A 454 17.99 18.96 28.66
N LEU A 455 18.85 18.08 29.19
CA LEU A 455 18.48 16.96 30.05
C LEU A 455 18.62 17.31 31.53
N ASP A 456 17.74 16.74 32.37
CA ASP A 456 17.82 16.83 33.83
C ASP A 456 19.00 16.00 34.40
N ALA A 457 19.16 16.00 35.73
CA ALA A 457 20.24 15.25 36.38
C ALA A 457 20.20 13.73 36.05
N ASN A 458 19.00 13.14 35.97
CA ASN A 458 18.81 11.73 35.66
C ASN A 458 19.04 11.45 34.16
N GLY A 459 18.52 12.30 33.28
CA GLY A 459 18.78 12.23 31.83
C GLY A 459 20.26 12.37 31.49
N ARG A 460 20.99 13.28 32.16
CA ARG A 460 22.45 13.39 32.03
C ARG A 460 23.20 12.16 32.57
N ALA A 461 22.67 11.43 33.55
CA ALA A 461 23.25 10.17 33.99
C ALA A 461 23.04 9.06 32.92
N LEU A 462 21.80 8.90 32.45
CA LEU A 462 21.45 7.94 31.40
C LEU A 462 22.21 8.20 30.08
N PHE A 463 22.32 9.47 29.67
CA PHE A 463 23.10 9.88 28.49
C PHE A 463 24.58 9.53 28.62
N ARG A 464 25.20 9.77 29.78
CA ARG A 464 26.61 9.41 30.04
C ARG A 464 26.83 7.90 29.93
N GLN A 465 25.94 7.09 30.52
CA GLN A 465 26.00 5.63 30.39
C GLN A 465 25.90 5.21 28.92
N LEU A 466 24.86 5.68 28.23
CA LEU A 466 24.60 5.37 26.83
C LEU A 466 25.77 5.75 25.91
N TYR A 467 26.43 6.88 26.17
CA TYR A 467 27.62 7.31 25.42
C TYR A 467 28.87 6.47 25.73
N VAL A 468 29.01 5.97 26.96
CA VAL A 468 30.06 5.00 27.32
C VAL A 468 29.84 3.67 26.61
N ASP A 469 28.59 3.19 26.54
CA ASP A 469 28.27 1.93 25.88
C ASP A 469 28.39 2.05 24.35
N TYR A 470 27.98 3.17 23.76
CA TYR A 470 28.29 3.53 22.36
C TYR A 470 29.80 3.51 22.07
N LYS A 471 30.64 4.06 22.97
CA LYS A 471 32.10 4.01 22.80
C LYS A 471 32.69 2.60 22.84
N LYS A 472 32.06 1.67 23.57
CA LYS A 472 32.49 0.27 23.70
C LYS A 472 32.00 -0.63 22.56
N PHE A 473 30.77 -0.41 22.10
CA PHE A 473 30.04 -1.36 21.24
C PHE A 473 29.53 -0.76 19.92
N GLY A 474 29.30 0.56 19.86
CA GLY A 474 28.76 1.24 18.68
C GLY A 474 29.83 1.69 17.70
N ARG A 475 30.97 2.17 18.19
CA ARG A 475 32.13 2.46 17.32
C ARG A 475 32.77 1.17 16.82
N TRP A 476 32.46 0.79 15.58
CA TRP A 476 33.27 -0.17 14.86
C TRP A 476 34.64 0.46 14.56
N SER A 477 35.60 0.25 15.45
CA SER A 477 37.01 0.37 15.11
C SER A 477 37.34 -0.80 14.19
N GLY A 478 37.40 -0.56 12.88
CA GLY A 478 37.94 -1.54 11.94
C GLY A 478 39.36 -1.91 12.35
N VAL A 479 39.57 -3.21 12.56
CA VAL A 479 40.88 -3.87 12.56
C VAL A 479 40.98 -4.61 11.24
#